data_AF-A0A1M5BST2-F1
#
_entry.id   AF-A0A1M5BST2-F1
#
_cell.length_a   1.000
_cell.length_b   1.000
_cell.length_c   1.000
_cell.angle_alpha   90.00
_cell.angle_beta   90.00
_cell.angle_gamma   90.00
#
_symmetry.space_group_name_H-M   'P 1'
#
loop_
_entity.id
_entity.type
_entity.pdbx_description
1 polymer ?
#
loop_
_entity_poly.entity_id
_entity_poly.type
_entity_poly.pdbx_seq_one_letter_code
_entity_poly.pdbx_strand_id
1 'polypeptide(L)'
;MEIKKAICTAAILMAAVCLQAQNKCAGINLSVWKGISTQSLDSTQTSYVNLGFLSTINRLNGIGINVLGGVTRKEMNGMQISGLANIVGGSMQGLQLSGISNISGNNLAGLSASGLVNITGNGAKGVIISGLTSIGGDNTTGIMMSGFMNVTGETASGLQLSGLANITREDLSGMMASGLLNVTGKNMNGIQIAGIANITANSLNGMQIGLCNYATQVHGVQLGLINYYQKTIKGFQLGLVNMNPETKVQMLIYGGNTTLGNIGVRFKNKLFYTILGLGTYNLNLNDKISASASYRAGLSLPVTPKLSISGDLGYEHIETFKNKNEVISKRLYALQTRINVEYQITEKLGVFATGGYGWTRYYNKSHNFDKKTIVEVGLILF
;
A
#
# COMPACT_ATOMS: atom_id res chain seq x y z
N MET A 1 5.52 49.53 -48.25
CA MET A 1 5.72 48.14 -47.79
C MET A 1 4.55 47.64 -46.92
N GLU A 2 3.95 48.52 -46.11
CA GLU A 2 2.76 48.29 -45.27
C GLU A 2 1.53 47.76 -46.02
N ILE A 3 1.19 48.35 -47.18
CA ILE A 3 -0.02 47.99 -47.94
C ILE A 3 0.03 46.54 -48.47
N LYS A 4 1.20 46.05 -48.88
CA LYS A 4 1.37 44.66 -49.34
C LYS A 4 1.18 43.66 -48.20
N LYS A 5 1.61 43.99 -46.98
CA LYS A 5 1.39 43.15 -45.80
C LYS A 5 -0.10 43.11 -45.44
N ALA A 6 -0.77 44.27 -45.39
CA ALA A 6 -2.20 44.35 -45.10
C ALA A 6 -3.06 43.59 -46.11
N ILE A 7 -2.75 43.69 -47.41
CA ILE A 7 -3.45 42.93 -48.46
C ILE A 7 -3.20 41.43 -48.32
N CYS A 8 -1.98 41.00 -47.99
CA CYS A 8 -1.69 39.58 -47.72
C CYS A 8 -2.46 39.08 -46.49
N THR A 9 -2.49 39.84 -45.40
CA THR A 9 -3.23 39.47 -44.19
C THR A 9 -4.74 39.40 -44.44
N ALA A 10 -5.29 40.36 -45.18
CA ALA A 10 -6.70 40.37 -45.58
C ALA A 10 -7.06 39.23 -46.54
N ALA A 11 -6.16 38.88 -47.47
CA ALA A 11 -6.34 37.74 -48.37
C ALA A 11 -6.28 36.41 -47.62
N ILE A 12 -5.39 36.28 -46.63
CA ILE A 12 -5.31 35.10 -45.75
C ILE A 12 -6.57 35.00 -44.88
N LEU A 13 -7.06 36.12 -44.33
CA LEU A 13 -8.30 36.17 -43.55
C LEU A 13 -9.52 35.84 -44.41
N MET A 14 -9.65 36.39 -45.62
CA MET A 14 -10.73 36.06 -46.54
C MET A 14 -10.65 34.61 -47.03
N ALA A 15 -9.45 34.09 -47.32
CA ALA A 15 -9.28 32.68 -47.65
C ALA A 15 -9.66 31.77 -46.47
N ALA A 16 -9.33 32.16 -45.23
CA ALA A 16 -9.74 31.43 -44.03
C ALA A 16 -11.27 31.44 -43.83
N VAL A 17 -11.93 32.58 -44.08
CA VAL A 17 -13.40 32.71 -43.98
C VAL A 17 -14.10 31.93 -45.11
N CYS A 18 -13.58 31.99 -46.34
CA CYS A 18 -14.11 31.21 -47.46
C CYS A 18 -13.89 29.69 -47.30
N LEU A 19 -12.78 29.27 -46.67
CA LEU A 19 -12.56 27.86 -46.31
C LEU A 19 -13.57 27.36 -45.27
N GLN A 20 -13.92 28.18 -44.28
CA GLN A 20 -14.96 27.84 -43.29
C GLN A 20 -16.34 27.59 -43.91
N ALA A 21 -16.63 28.21 -45.06
CA ALA A 21 -17.93 28.11 -45.72
C ALA A 21 -18.09 26.87 -46.63
N GLN A 22 -17.00 26.20 -47.04
CA GLN A 22 -17.07 25.12 -48.03
C GLN A 22 -16.66 23.72 -47.53
N ASN A 23 -16.05 23.59 -46.36
CA ASN A 23 -15.44 22.31 -45.98
C ASN A 23 -16.44 21.34 -45.31
N LYS A 24 -17.16 20.59 -46.14
CA LYS A 24 -17.81 19.32 -45.74
C LYS A 24 -16.80 18.17 -45.55
N CYS A 25 -15.52 18.38 -45.89
CA CYS A 25 -14.45 17.40 -45.71
C CYS A 25 -13.83 17.50 -44.31
N ALA A 26 -14.37 16.66 -43.43
CA ALA A 26 -13.87 16.25 -42.13
C ALA A 26 -12.43 15.69 -42.25
N GLY A 27 -11.43 16.42 -41.74
CA GLY A 27 -10.03 16.02 -41.89
C GLY A 27 -9.11 16.74 -40.93
N ILE A 28 -8.80 17.99 -41.25
CA ILE A 28 -7.79 18.78 -40.57
C ILE A 28 -8.46 19.98 -39.89
N ASN A 29 -8.24 20.13 -38.59
CA ASN A 29 -8.60 21.30 -37.81
C ASN A 29 -7.35 22.09 -37.42
N LEU A 30 -7.31 23.37 -37.80
CA LEU A 30 -6.34 24.34 -37.32
C LEU A 30 -7.07 25.33 -36.41
N SER A 31 -6.70 25.39 -35.13
CA SER A 31 -7.38 26.22 -34.13
C SER A 31 -6.43 27.17 -33.43
N VAL A 32 -6.79 28.46 -33.38
CA VAL A 32 -6.01 29.46 -32.62
C VAL A 32 -6.63 29.67 -31.24
N TRP A 33 -7.96 29.74 -31.18
CA TRP A 33 -8.69 30.00 -29.96
C TRP A 33 -10.05 29.32 -30.01
N LYS A 34 -10.78 29.30 -28.89
CA LYS A 34 -12.15 28.82 -28.83
C LYS A 34 -13.02 29.53 -29.87
N GLY A 35 -13.49 28.78 -30.87
CA GLY A 35 -14.34 29.28 -31.96
C GLY A 35 -13.59 29.91 -33.15
N ILE A 36 -12.27 30.07 -33.06
CA ILE A 36 -11.43 30.52 -34.18
C ILE A 36 -10.67 29.31 -34.70
N SER A 37 -11.32 28.55 -35.58
CA SER A 37 -10.83 27.28 -36.12
C SER A 37 -11.24 27.08 -37.58
N THR A 38 -10.51 26.25 -38.32
CA THR A 38 -10.87 25.89 -39.71
C THR A 38 -12.09 24.98 -39.78
N GLN A 39 -12.46 24.35 -38.66
CA GLN A 39 -13.70 23.58 -38.53
C GLN A 39 -14.68 24.31 -37.62
N SER A 40 -15.94 24.41 -38.08
CA SER A 40 -17.03 24.91 -37.25
C SER A 40 -17.35 23.90 -36.15
N LEU A 41 -17.87 24.39 -35.02
CA LEU A 41 -18.22 23.54 -33.88
C LEU A 41 -19.57 22.81 -34.10
N ASP A 42 -19.64 21.98 -35.14
CA ASP A 42 -20.82 21.17 -35.44
C ASP A 42 -20.75 19.79 -34.73
N SER A 43 -21.92 19.34 -34.25
CA SER A 43 -22.13 18.11 -33.49
C SER A 43 -21.88 16.80 -34.26
N THR A 44 -21.73 16.87 -35.58
CA THR A 44 -21.52 15.72 -36.48
C THR A 44 -20.10 15.61 -37.03
N GLN A 45 -19.29 16.68 -36.96
CA GLN A 45 -17.95 16.69 -37.53
C GLN A 45 -16.96 15.85 -36.72
N THR A 46 -16.06 15.19 -37.45
CA THR A 46 -14.94 14.41 -36.93
C THR A 46 -13.64 15.02 -37.47
N SER A 47 -12.69 15.31 -36.59
CA SER A 47 -11.35 15.73 -36.97
C SER A 47 -10.41 14.52 -36.93
N TYR A 48 -9.55 14.36 -37.93
CA TYR A 48 -8.50 13.32 -37.95
C TYR A 48 -7.14 13.90 -37.55
N VAL A 49 -6.89 15.16 -37.92
CA VAL A 49 -5.71 15.92 -37.52
C VAL A 49 -6.19 17.21 -36.87
N ASN A 50 -5.80 17.47 -35.63
CA ASN A 50 -6.10 18.72 -34.94
C ASN A 50 -4.79 19.36 -34.48
N LEU A 51 -4.50 20.56 -34.96
CA LEU A 51 -3.32 21.34 -34.58
C LEU A 51 -3.80 22.70 -34.08
N GLY A 52 -3.43 23.08 -32.87
CA GLY A 52 -3.86 24.39 -32.39
C GLY A 52 -3.15 24.93 -31.16
N PHE A 53 -3.43 26.18 -30.84
CA PHE A 53 -2.98 26.75 -29.58
C PHE A 53 -3.94 26.36 -28.47
N LEU A 54 -5.23 26.64 -28.64
CA LEU A 54 -6.33 26.09 -27.86
C LEU A 54 -7.42 25.62 -28.82
N SER A 55 -7.79 24.35 -28.74
CA SER A 55 -8.74 23.74 -29.67
C SER A 55 -9.99 23.25 -28.97
N THR A 56 -11.14 23.43 -29.63
CA THR A 56 -12.39 22.76 -29.26
C THR A 56 -12.94 22.07 -30.50
N ILE A 57 -13.02 20.75 -30.45
CA ILE A 57 -13.55 19.89 -31.52
C ILE A 57 -14.66 19.00 -30.97
N ASN A 58 -15.47 18.48 -31.88
CA ASN A 58 -16.59 17.62 -31.50
C ASN A 58 -16.15 16.15 -31.30
N ARG A 59 -15.51 15.55 -32.31
CA ARG A 59 -14.92 14.21 -32.27
C ARG A 59 -13.50 14.22 -32.82
N LEU A 60 -12.60 13.46 -32.20
CA LEU A 60 -11.24 13.23 -32.71
C LEU A 60 -11.10 11.76 -33.09
N ASN A 61 -10.72 11.47 -34.34
CA ASN A 61 -10.36 10.12 -34.79
C ASN A 61 -8.98 10.15 -35.46
N GLY A 62 -7.91 10.31 -34.67
CA GLY A 62 -6.56 10.47 -35.18
C GLY A 62 -5.68 11.21 -34.19
N ILE A 63 -4.98 12.26 -34.63
CA ILE A 63 -3.97 12.96 -33.83
C ILE A 63 -4.38 14.40 -33.55
N GLY A 64 -4.40 14.78 -32.28
CA GLY A 64 -4.59 16.15 -31.82
C GLY A 64 -3.38 16.65 -31.04
N ILE A 65 -2.74 17.72 -31.48
CA ILE A 65 -1.64 18.37 -30.77
C ILE A 65 -2.03 19.83 -30.50
N ASN A 66 -1.99 20.24 -29.23
CA ASN A 66 -2.28 21.60 -28.83
C ASN A 66 -1.17 22.19 -27.97
N VAL A 67 -0.92 23.50 -28.12
CA VAL A 67 0.08 24.18 -27.30
C VAL A 67 -0.39 24.34 -25.86
N LEU A 68 -1.64 24.78 -25.63
CA LEU A 68 -2.21 24.93 -24.30
C LEU A 68 -3.21 23.82 -23.97
N GLY A 69 -4.26 23.66 -24.77
CA GLY A 69 -5.32 22.74 -24.41
C GLY A 69 -6.20 22.26 -25.56
N GLY A 70 -6.66 21.02 -25.42
CA GLY A 70 -7.54 20.36 -26.38
C GLY A 70 -8.82 19.88 -25.72
N VAL A 71 -9.96 20.35 -26.21
CA VAL A 71 -11.28 19.89 -25.77
C VAL A 71 -11.96 19.11 -26.90
N THR A 72 -12.30 17.85 -26.65
CA THR A 72 -13.08 16.98 -27.53
C THR A 72 -14.43 16.73 -26.87
N ARG A 73 -15.53 17.26 -27.40
CA ARG A 73 -16.83 17.21 -26.70
C ARG A 73 -17.42 15.81 -26.55
N LYS A 74 -17.23 14.94 -27.55
CA LYS A 74 -17.79 13.57 -27.57
C LYS A 74 -16.68 12.53 -27.39
N GLU A 75 -16.24 11.92 -28.47
CA GLU A 75 -15.35 10.77 -28.45
C GLU A 75 -13.98 11.13 -29.01
N MET A 76 -12.95 10.56 -28.40
CA MET A 76 -11.57 10.66 -28.84
C MET A 76 -11.03 9.25 -29.12
N ASN A 77 -10.75 8.94 -30.38
CA ASN A 77 -10.09 7.72 -30.81
C ASN A 77 -8.73 8.10 -31.42
N GLY A 78 -7.62 7.72 -30.80
CA GLY A 78 -6.27 8.03 -31.28
C GLY A 78 -5.40 8.71 -30.23
N MET A 79 -4.77 9.83 -30.57
CA MET A 79 -3.79 10.52 -29.73
C MET A 79 -4.16 11.97 -29.49
N GLN A 80 -4.11 12.42 -28.24
CA GLN A 80 -4.29 13.82 -27.88
C GLN A 80 -3.18 14.31 -26.95
N ILE A 81 -2.40 15.28 -27.40
CA ILE A 81 -1.29 15.88 -26.66
C ILE A 81 -1.57 17.37 -26.49
N SER A 82 -1.47 17.88 -25.26
CA SER A 82 -1.58 19.31 -24.99
C SER A 82 -0.57 19.78 -23.95
N GLY A 83 -0.09 21.03 -24.04
CA GLY A 83 0.87 21.54 -23.05
C GLY A 83 0.30 21.61 -21.63
N LEU A 84 -0.97 22.01 -21.45
CA LEU A 84 -1.61 22.11 -20.13
C LEU A 84 -2.65 21.03 -19.91
N ALA A 85 -3.70 20.96 -20.73
CA ALA A 85 -4.83 20.10 -20.43
C ALA A 85 -5.50 19.48 -21.65
N ASN A 86 -5.95 18.24 -21.49
CA ASN A 86 -6.84 17.57 -22.44
C ASN A 86 -8.16 17.23 -21.76
N ILE A 87 -9.27 17.50 -22.44
CA ILE A 87 -10.62 17.19 -21.94
C ILE A 87 -11.38 16.45 -23.03
N VAL A 88 -11.83 15.24 -22.73
CA VAL A 88 -12.74 14.45 -23.57
C VAL A 88 -14.06 14.34 -22.83
N GLY A 89 -15.12 14.94 -23.36
CA GLY A 89 -16.44 14.97 -22.69
C GLY A 89 -17.13 13.61 -22.64
N GLY A 90 -16.80 12.70 -23.55
CA GLY A 90 -17.28 11.32 -23.57
C GLY A 90 -16.15 10.32 -23.34
N SER A 91 -16.05 9.32 -24.22
CA SER A 91 -15.08 8.24 -24.10
C SER A 91 -13.78 8.55 -24.84
N MET A 92 -12.66 8.18 -24.21
CA MET A 92 -11.31 8.26 -24.75
C MET A 92 -10.81 6.84 -25.04
N GLN A 93 -10.34 6.59 -26.27
CA GLN A 93 -9.63 5.38 -26.66
C GLN A 93 -8.30 5.76 -27.33
N GLY A 94 -7.19 5.27 -26.78
CA GLY A 94 -5.84 5.54 -27.27
C GLY A 94 -4.95 6.23 -26.25
N LEU A 95 -4.35 7.37 -26.60
CA LEU A 95 -3.32 8.03 -25.80
C LEU A 95 -3.66 9.49 -25.53
N GLN A 96 -3.55 9.91 -24.26
CA GLN A 96 -3.75 11.29 -23.84
C GLN A 96 -2.58 11.77 -22.98
N LEU A 97 -1.91 12.85 -23.38
CA LEU A 97 -0.73 13.40 -22.71
C LEU A 97 -0.88 14.89 -22.43
N SER A 98 -0.69 15.30 -21.18
CA SER A 98 -0.69 16.72 -20.83
C SER A 98 0.28 17.11 -19.72
N GLY A 99 0.66 18.38 -19.66
CA GLY A 99 1.53 18.90 -18.61
C GLY A 99 0.82 19.08 -17.26
N ILE A 100 -0.50 19.28 -17.23
CA ILE A 100 -1.26 19.48 -15.98
C ILE A 100 -2.31 18.40 -15.80
N SER A 101 -3.30 18.32 -16.70
CA SER A 101 -4.45 17.44 -16.47
C SER A 101 -5.07 16.81 -17.70
N ASN A 102 -5.45 15.55 -17.57
CA ASN A 102 -6.29 14.87 -18.55
C ASN A 102 -7.63 14.49 -17.89
N ILE A 103 -8.72 14.75 -18.60
CA ILE A 103 -10.08 14.45 -18.14
C ILE A 103 -10.80 13.66 -19.22
N SER A 104 -11.38 12.51 -18.85
CA SER A 104 -12.28 11.71 -19.67
C SER A 104 -13.64 11.61 -18.96
N GLY A 105 -14.70 12.15 -19.57
CA GLY A 105 -16.01 12.25 -18.95
C GLY A 105 -16.71 10.91 -18.72
N ASN A 106 -16.49 9.94 -19.62
CA ASN A 106 -17.07 8.60 -19.51
C ASN A 106 -15.96 7.56 -19.29
N ASN A 107 -15.61 6.81 -20.35
CA ASN A 107 -14.67 5.71 -20.28
C ASN A 107 -13.32 6.09 -20.87
N LEU A 108 -12.24 5.62 -20.25
CA LEU A 108 -10.89 5.68 -20.77
C LEU A 108 -10.45 4.26 -21.15
N ALA A 109 -9.93 4.09 -22.36
CA ALA A 109 -9.38 2.83 -22.86
C ALA A 109 -8.02 3.06 -23.53
N GLY A 110 -6.93 2.87 -22.79
CA GLY A 110 -5.57 3.10 -23.29
C GLY A 110 -4.64 3.74 -22.26
N LEU A 111 -3.88 4.74 -22.66
CA LEU A 111 -2.90 5.43 -21.81
C LEU A 111 -3.31 6.88 -21.57
N SER A 112 -3.35 7.30 -20.31
CA SER A 112 -3.42 8.73 -19.95
C SER A 112 -2.28 9.09 -19.02
N ALA A 113 -1.42 10.02 -19.45
CA ALA A 113 -0.37 10.56 -18.60
C ALA A 113 -0.49 12.09 -18.48
N SER A 114 -0.47 12.57 -17.24
CA SER A 114 -0.61 14.00 -16.91
C SER A 114 0.45 14.41 -15.89
N GLY A 115 0.95 15.63 -15.96
CA GLY A 115 1.90 16.11 -14.95
C GLY A 115 1.32 16.20 -13.54
N LEU A 116 0.03 16.53 -13.35
CA LEU A 116 -0.58 16.61 -12.01
C LEU A 116 -1.76 15.66 -11.83
N VAL A 117 -2.80 15.74 -12.66
CA VAL A 117 -4.10 15.11 -12.38
C VAL A 117 -4.68 14.36 -13.58
N ASN A 118 -5.07 13.11 -13.39
CA ASN A 118 -5.92 12.37 -14.32
C ASN A 118 -7.30 12.10 -13.70
N ILE A 119 -8.38 12.31 -14.45
CA ILE A 119 -9.75 12.02 -14.04
C ILE A 119 -10.46 11.22 -15.12
N THR A 120 -11.06 10.09 -14.74
CA THR A 120 -11.98 9.31 -15.58
C THR A 120 -13.33 9.19 -14.87
N GLY A 121 -14.43 9.52 -15.54
CA GLY A 121 -15.76 9.57 -14.92
C GLY A 121 -16.35 8.21 -14.54
N ASN A 122 -16.33 7.24 -15.46
CA ASN A 122 -17.01 5.94 -15.26
C ASN A 122 -15.99 4.79 -15.20
N GLY A 123 -15.45 4.36 -16.35
CA GLY A 123 -14.57 3.20 -16.43
C GLY A 123 -13.19 3.54 -16.99
N ALA A 124 -12.12 3.09 -16.35
CA ALA A 124 -10.77 3.23 -16.88
C ALA A 124 -10.14 1.86 -17.14
N LYS A 125 -9.76 1.58 -18.39
CA LYS A 125 -9.07 0.36 -18.80
C LYS A 125 -7.73 0.70 -19.45
N GLY A 126 -6.63 0.34 -18.81
CA GLY A 126 -5.28 0.56 -19.34
C GLY A 126 -4.33 1.17 -18.31
N VAL A 127 -3.59 2.22 -18.69
CA VAL A 127 -2.52 2.80 -17.88
C VAL A 127 -2.81 4.28 -17.61
N ILE A 128 -2.88 4.65 -16.33
CA ILE A 128 -3.10 6.03 -15.88
C ILE A 128 -1.90 6.45 -15.05
N ILE A 129 -1.21 7.52 -15.46
CA ILE A 129 0.00 8.02 -14.79
C ILE A 129 -0.16 9.51 -14.49
N SER A 130 -0.09 9.89 -13.23
CA SER A 130 -0.19 11.29 -12.80
C SER A 130 0.96 11.67 -11.88
N GLY A 131 1.45 12.91 -11.93
CA GLY A 131 2.45 13.34 -10.93
C GLY A 131 1.88 13.50 -9.52
N LEU A 132 0.58 13.81 -9.37
CA LEU A 132 -0.06 13.93 -8.06
C LEU A 132 -1.21 12.95 -7.88
N THR A 133 -2.32 13.12 -8.61
CA THR A 133 -3.57 12.41 -8.30
C THR A 133 -4.17 11.75 -9.54
N SER A 134 -4.57 10.49 -9.41
CA SER A 134 -5.39 9.80 -10.41
C SER A 134 -6.72 9.38 -9.79
N ILE A 135 -7.82 9.79 -10.42
CA ILE A 135 -9.18 9.40 -10.06
C ILE A 135 -9.72 8.53 -11.19
N GLY A 136 -9.89 7.25 -10.90
CA GLY A 136 -10.72 6.36 -11.71
C GLY A 136 -12.15 6.40 -11.17
N GLY A 137 -13.13 6.40 -12.06
CA GLY A 137 -14.55 6.35 -11.71
C GLY A 137 -14.94 5.02 -11.05
N ASP A 138 -16.10 4.51 -11.40
CA ASP A 138 -16.64 3.24 -10.88
C ASP A 138 -15.63 2.09 -11.00
N ASN A 139 -15.12 1.83 -12.22
CA ASN A 139 -14.36 0.61 -12.48
C ASN A 139 -13.00 0.91 -13.12
N THR A 140 -11.91 0.54 -12.43
CA THR A 140 -10.53 0.71 -12.94
C THR A 140 -9.87 -0.63 -13.17
N THR A 141 -9.49 -0.95 -14.40
CA THR A 141 -8.75 -2.15 -14.77
C THR A 141 -7.42 -1.81 -15.44
N GLY A 142 -6.31 -2.22 -14.84
CA GLY A 142 -4.97 -2.04 -15.39
C GLY A 142 -4.00 -1.45 -14.38
N ILE A 143 -3.25 -0.42 -14.76
CA ILE A 143 -2.20 0.19 -13.94
C ILE A 143 -2.58 1.65 -13.64
N MET A 144 -2.62 2.02 -12.36
CA MET A 144 -2.77 3.40 -11.92
C MET A 144 -1.56 3.78 -11.08
N MET A 145 -0.82 4.81 -11.52
CA MET A 145 0.38 5.31 -10.85
C MET A 145 0.25 6.80 -10.57
N SER A 146 0.50 7.20 -9.32
CA SER A 146 0.48 8.60 -8.92
C SER A 146 1.56 8.95 -7.91
N GLY A 147 2.04 10.18 -7.92
CA GLY A 147 3.02 10.62 -6.91
C GLY A 147 2.40 10.88 -5.53
N PHE A 148 1.10 11.15 -5.44
CA PHE A 148 0.42 11.41 -4.17
C PHE A 148 -0.68 10.39 -3.88
N MET A 149 -1.75 10.35 -4.70
CA MET A 149 -2.93 9.54 -4.40
C MET A 149 -3.62 8.94 -5.62
N ASN A 150 -4.06 7.69 -5.46
CA ASN A 150 -4.99 7.02 -6.38
C ASN A 150 -6.34 6.80 -5.72
N VAL A 151 -7.42 7.10 -6.43
CA VAL A 151 -8.80 6.86 -5.96
C VAL A 151 -9.57 6.08 -7.03
N THR A 152 -10.31 5.05 -6.60
CA THR A 152 -11.24 4.29 -7.43
C THR A 152 -12.61 4.21 -6.75
N GLY A 153 -13.65 4.57 -7.50
CA GLY A 153 -15.02 4.79 -7.02
C GLY A 153 -15.75 3.52 -6.60
N GLU A 154 -15.55 2.40 -7.28
CA GLU A 154 -16.11 1.10 -6.88
C GLU A 154 -15.04 0.02 -6.88
N THR A 155 -14.74 -0.57 -8.05
CA THR A 155 -13.86 -1.73 -8.17
C THR A 155 -12.56 -1.43 -8.90
N ALA A 156 -11.46 -1.97 -8.37
CA ALA A 156 -10.13 -1.87 -8.96
C ALA A 156 -9.58 -3.26 -9.27
N SER A 157 -9.05 -3.46 -10.48
CA SER A 157 -8.38 -4.69 -10.88
C SER A 157 -7.03 -4.38 -11.50
N GLY A 158 -5.95 -4.96 -10.97
CA GLY A 158 -4.59 -4.76 -11.47
C GLY A 158 -3.65 -4.12 -10.45
N LEU A 159 -2.94 -3.07 -10.83
CA LEU A 159 -1.85 -2.47 -10.04
C LEU A 159 -2.16 -1.01 -9.69
N GLN A 160 -2.16 -0.67 -8.41
CA GLN A 160 -2.23 0.72 -7.93
C GLN A 160 -0.98 1.09 -7.14
N LEU A 161 -0.19 2.04 -7.65
CA LEU A 161 1.01 2.57 -7.00
C LEU A 161 0.85 4.04 -6.70
N SER A 162 1.04 4.44 -5.45
CA SER A 162 0.98 5.83 -5.03
C SER A 162 2.14 6.19 -4.11
N GLY A 163 2.52 7.47 -4.06
CA GLY A 163 3.50 7.94 -3.08
C GLY A 163 2.94 7.96 -1.65
N LEU A 164 1.69 8.37 -1.44
CA LEU A 164 1.09 8.42 -0.10
C LEU A 164 -0.04 7.41 0.09
N ALA A 165 -1.06 7.43 -0.75
CA ALA A 165 -2.26 6.65 -0.49
C ALA A 165 -2.98 6.10 -1.73
N ASN A 166 -3.48 4.86 -1.63
CA ASN A 166 -4.42 4.30 -2.58
C ASN A 166 -5.76 4.01 -1.87
N ILE A 167 -6.86 4.40 -2.50
CA ILE A 167 -8.21 4.23 -1.95
C ILE A 167 -9.09 3.56 -3.01
N THR A 168 -9.68 2.41 -2.68
CA THR A 168 -10.72 1.74 -3.47
C THR A 168 -11.95 1.55 -2.59
N ARG A 169 -13.09 2.10 -3.01
CA ARG A 169 -14.29 2.14 -2.16
C ARG A 169 -14.94 0.78 -1.93
N GLU A 170 -14.89 -0.11 -2.93
CA GLU A 170 -15.49 -1.44 -2.83
C GLU A 170 -14.42 -2.52 -2.88
N ASP A 171 -14.28 -3.20 -4.02
CA ASP A 171 -13.48 -4.39 -4.16
C ASP A 171 -12.19 -4.12 -4.93
N LEU A 172 -11.08 -4.68 -4.47
CA LEU A 172 -9.80 -4.65 -5.19
C LEU A 172 -9.32 -6.06 -5.48
N SER A 173 -8.96 -6.32 -6.74
CA SER A 173 -8.30 -7.56 -7.18
C SER A 173 -6.95 -7.27 -7.83
N GLY A 174 -5.86 -7.52 -7.12
CA GLY A 174 -4.50 -7.31 -7.63
C GLY A 174 -3.53 -6.81 -6.56
N MET A 175 -2.70 -5.83 -6.90
CA MET A 175 -1.69 -5.28 -6.02
C MET A 175 -1.90 -3.78 -5.79
N MET A 176 -1.86 -3.38 -4.52
CA MET A 176 -1.92 -1.99 -4.10
C MET A 176 -0.67 -1.69 -3.26
N ALA A 177 0.13 -0.70 -3.66
CA ALA A 177 1.30 -0.28 -2.90
C ALA A 177 1.37 1.24 -2.72
N SER A 178 1.62 1.69 -1.50
CA SER A 178 1.73 3.10 -1.15
C SER A 178 2.80 3.35 -0.10
N GLY A 179 3.27 4.60 0.00
CA GLY A 179 4.19 5.00 1.06
C GLY A 179 3.54 4.98 2.44
N LEU A 180 2.26 5.36 2.57
CA LEU A 180 1.60 5.47 3.88
C LEU A 180 0.39 4.56 4.03
N LEU A 181 -0.64 4.69 3.18
CA LEU A 181 -1.97 4.14 3.43
C LEU A 181 -2.59 3.44 2.22
N ASN A 182 -3.10 2.22 2.43
CA ASN A 182 -3.92 1.51 1.46
C ASN A 182 -5.29 1.20 2.08
N VAL A 183 -6.36 1.56 1.40
CA VAL A 183 -7.74 1.36 1.89
C VAL A 183 -8.60 0.67 0.84
N THR A 184 -9.18 -0.47 1.22
CA THR A 184 -10.20 -1.19 0.45
C THR A 184 -11.48 -1.31 1.28
N GLY A 185 -12.56 -0.69 0.81
CA GLY A 185 -13.80 -0.56 1.59
C GLY A 185 -14.69 -1.80 1.65
N LYS A 186 -14.44 -2.83 0.84
CA LYS A 186 -15.08 -4.15 0.96
C LYS A 186 -14.03 -5.27 0.94
N ASN A 187 -13.81 -5.91 -0.20
CA ASN A 187 -12.98 -7.11 -0.29
C ASN A 187 -11.68 -6.84 -1.05
N MET A 188 -10.57 -7.33 -0.51
CA MET A 188 -9.24 -7.27 -1.12
C MET A 188 -8.82 -8.68 -1.53
N ASN A 189 -8.58 -8.92 -2.82
CA ASN A 189 -7.97 -10.13 -3.34
C ASN A 189 -6.58 -9.80 -3.91
N GLY A 190 -5.52 -10.32 -3.30
CA GLY A 190 -4.14 -10.09 -3.74
C GLY A 190 -3.25 -9.47 -2.66
N ILE A 191 -2.44 -8.45 -3.00
CA ILE A 191 -1.36 -7.94 -2.13
C ILE A 191 -1.57 -6.45 -1.82
N GLN A 192 -1.52 -6.07 -0.54
CA GLN A 192 -1.45 -4.67 -0.11
C GLN A 192 -0.12 -4.41 0.62
N ILE A 193 0.60 -3.37 0.20
CA ILE A 193 1.87 -2.96 0.81
C ILE A 193 1.81 -1.48 1.16
N ALA A 194 1.88 -1.14 2.44
CA ALA A 194 1.83 0.24 2.89
C ALA A 194 2.90 0.47 3.96
N GLY A 195 3.54 1.63 3.96
CA GLY A 195 4.53 1.95 4.99
C GLY A 195 3.91 2.14 6.38
N ILE A 196 2.65 2.61 6.48
CA ILE A 196 1.98 2.78 7.78
C ILE A 196 0.84 1.78 7.93
N ALA A 197 -0.21 1.86 7.11
CA ALA A 197 -1.38 1.03 7.32
C ALA A 197 -2.04 0.47 6.05
N ASN A 198 -2.44 -0.80 6.13
CA ASN A 198 -3.34 -1.44 5.17
C ASN A 198 -4.68 -1.72 5.85
N ILE A 199 -5.78 -1.29 5.24
CA ILE A 199 -7.13 -1.43 5.78
C ILE A 199 -8.01 -2.13 4.75
N THR A 200 -8.61 -3.25 5.13
CA THR A 200 -9.65 -3.95 4.36
C THR A 200 -10.90 -4.10 5.23
N ALA A 201 -12.00 -3.44 4.86
CA ALA A 201 -13.14 -3.37 5.77
C ALA A 201 -13.92 -4.69 5.91
N ASN A 202 -13.90 -5.59 4.91
CA ASN A 202 -14.66 -6.84 4.96
C ASN A 202 -13.78 -8.10 4.92
N SER A 203 -13.24 -8.46 3.75
CA SER A 203 -12.46 -9.71 3.61
C SER A 203 -11.17 -9.49 2.83
N LEU A 204 -10.05 -9.91 3.41
CA LEU A 204 -8.74 -10.00 2.77
C LEU A 204 -8.50 -11.44 2.32
N ASN A 205 -8.35 -11.67 1.02
CA ASN A 205 -7.90 -12.92 0.42
C ASN A 205 -6.51 -12.69 -0.20
N GLY A 206 -5.43 -12.94 0.55
CA GLY A 206 -4.07 -12.68 0.08
C GLY A 206 -3.14 -12.16 1.18
N MET A 207 -2.39 -11.08 0.91
CA MET A 207 -1.32 -10.62 1.81
C MET A 207 -1.40 -9.12 2.12
N GLN A 208 -1.21 -8.75 3.39
CA GLN A 208 -0.97 -7.37 3.82
C GLN A 208 0.42 -7.24 4.43
N ILE A 209 1.18 -6.23 4.01
CA ILE A 209 2.50 -5.89 4.52
C ILE A 209 2.52 -4.41 4.90
N GLY A 210 2.74 -4.11 6.18
CA GLY A 210 2.82 -2.73 6.67
C GLY A 210 2.92 -2.68 8.18
N LEU A 211 3.16 -1.50 8.77
CA LEU A 211 3.29 -1.41 10.23
C LEU A 211 1.99 -1.81 10.93
N CYS A 212 0.85 -1.37 10.41
CA CYS A 212 -0.48 -1.66 10.94
C CYS A 212 -1.35 -2.31 9.86
N ASN A 213 -1.81 -3.53 10.09
CA ASN A 213 -2.71 -4.22 9.16
C ASN A 213 -4.07 -4.47 9.82
N TYR A 214 -5.13 -4.09 9.13
CA TYR A 214 -6.51 -4.28 9.58
C TYR A 214 -7.32 -5.02 8.51
N ALA A 215 -8.01 -6.08 8.92
CA ALA A 215 -9.01 -6.75 8.09
C ALA A 215 -10.11 -7.42 8.92
N THR A 216 -11.38 -7.30 8.55
CA THR A 216 -12.47 -7.95 9.31
C THR A 216 -12.38 -9.47 9.23
N GLN A 217 -12.11 -10.03 8.04
CA GLN A 217 -11.84 -11.44 7.80
C GLN A 217 -10.53 -11.59 7.02
N VAL A 218 -9.69 -12.55 7.41
CA VAL A 218 -8.38 -12.78 6.78
C VAL A 218 -8.29 -14.20 6.26
N HIS A 219 -8.07 -14.33 4.96
CA HIS A 219 -7.76 -15.57 4.26
C HIS A 219 -6.38 -15.41 3.61
N GLY A 220 -5.32 -15.60 4.38
CA GLY A 220 -3.95 -15.42 3.91
C GLY A 220 -3.01 -14.90 4.98
N VAL A 221 -2.16 -13.94 4.65
CA VAL A 221 -1.01 -13.53 5.48
C VAL A 221 -1.08 -12.05 5.84
N GLN A 222 -0.83 -11.71 7.10
CA GLN A 222 -0.56 -10.32 7.50
C GLN A 222 0.80 -10.23 8.18
N LEU A 223 1.65 -9.35 7.66
CA LEU A 223 3.00 -9.08 8.15
C LEU A 223 3.09 -7.62 8.58
N GLY A 224 3.32 -7.37 9.86
CA GLY A 224 3.37 -6.01 10.38
C GLY A 224 3.85 -5.90 11.81
N LEU A 225 3.90 -4.70 12.37
CA LEU A 225 4.11 -4.56 13.82
C LEU A 225 2.82 -4.88 14.58
N ILE A 226 1.70 -4.40 14.05
CA ILE A 226 0.37 -4.58 14.60
C ILE A 226 -0.51 -5.20 13.52
N ASN A 227 -1.01 -6.41 13.76
CA ASN A 227 -2.01 -7.04 12.91
C ASN A 227 -3.30 -7.19 13.70
N TYR A 228 -4.41 -6.70 13.14
CA TYR A 228 -5.73 -6.80 13.74
C TYR A 228 -6.70 -7.47 12.78
N TYR A 229 -7.48 -8.40 13.32
CA TYR A 229 -8.66 -8.93 12.64
C TYR A 229 -9.87 -9.02 13.55
N GLN A 230 -11.07 -8.83 12.98
CA GLN A 230 -12.29 -8.72 13.80
C GLN A 230 -13.04 -10.05 13.98
N LYS A 231 -13.24 -10.83 12.91
CA LYS A 231 -14.11 -12.02 12.96
C LYS A 231 -13.34 -13.33 12.85
N THR A 232 -12.64 -13.54 11.73
CA THR A 232 -12.05 -14.84 11.40
C THR A 232 -10.70 -14.68 10.73
N ILE A 233 -9.80 -15.61 11.02
CA ILE A 233 -8.55 -15.80 10.28
C ILE A 233 -8.42 -17.26 9.83
N LYS A 234 -8.19 -17.43 8.54
CA LYS A 234 -7.74 -18.66 7.89
C LYS A 234 -6.39 -18.37 7.24
N GLY A 235 -5.33 -18.45 8.03
CA GLY A 235 -3.98 -18.16 7.55
C GLY A 235 -3.04 -17.79 8.69
N PHE A 236 -2.09 -16.90 8.40
CA PHE A 236 -0.95 -16.61 9.26
C PHE A 236 -0.82 -15.11 9.55
N GLN A 237 -0.51 -14.78 10.80
CA GLN A 237 -0.21 -13.41 11.22
C GLN A 237 1.15 -13.41 11.90
N LEU A 238 2.02 -12.51 11.44
CA LEU A 238 3.29 -12.26 12.08
C LEU A 238 3.43 -10.77 12.34
N GLY A 239 3.54 -10.44 13.62
CA GLY A 239 3.80 -9.10 14.08
C GLY A 239 4.03 -9.04 15.56
N LEU A 240 4.61 -7.94 16.03
CA LEU A 240 4.89 -7.73 17.46
C LEU A 240 3.63 -7.96 18.29
N VAL A 241 2.52 -7.44 17.79
CA VAL A 241 1.20 -7.52 18.40
C VAL A 241 0.21 -8.07 17.38
N ASN A 242 -0.34 -9.25 17.63
CA ASN A 242 -1.40 -9.84 16.82
C ASN A 242 -2.69 -9.90 17.65
N MET A 243 -3.68 -9.09 17.28
CA MET A 243 -4.91 -8.90 18.05
C MET A 243 -6.17 -9.31 17.29
N ASN A 244 -7.17 -9.74 18.04
CA ASN A 244 -8.56 -9.94 17.66
C ASN A 244 -9.45 -9.78 18.92
N PRO A 245 -10.77 -9.70 18.77
CA PRO A 245 -11.69 -9.59 19.91
C PRO A 245 -11.61 -10.72 20.95
N GLU A 246 -11.07 -11.89 20.59
CA GLU A 246 -10.87 -13.04 21.49
C GLU A 246 -9.44 -13.15 22.04
N THR A 247 -8.52 -12.22 21.72
CA THR A 247 -7.13 -12.26 22.17
C THR A 247 -7.06 -12.17 23.69
N LYS A 248 -6.43 -13.18 24.32
CA LYS A 248 -6.17 -13.18 25.76
C LYS A 248 -4.80 -12.54 26.01
N VAL A 249 -4.80 -11.46 26.78
CA VAL A 249 -3.57 -10.83 27.28
C VAL A 249 -3.21 -11.49 28.59
N GLN A 250 -2.07 -12.17 28.65
CA GLN A 250 -1.64 -12.90 29.83
C GLN A 250 -0.32 -12.32 30.34
N MET A 251 -0.21 -12.09 31.64
CA MET A 251 1.06 -11.74 32.26
C MET A 251 1.81 -13.01 32.64
N LEU A 252 3.10 -13.05 32.31
CA LEU A 252 4.00 -14.16 32.59
C LEU A 252 5.04 -13.68 33.59
N ILE A 253 5.26 -14.47 34.64
CA ILE A 253 6.38 -14.27 35.57
C ILE A 253 7.14 -15.58 35.61
N TYR A 254 8.41 -15.56 35.22
CA TYR A 254 9.18 -16.79 35.05
C TYR A 254 10.66 -16.60 35.28
N GLY A 255 11.31 -17.66 35.75
CA GLY A 255 12.74 -17.71 35.99
C GLY A 255 13.29 -19.09 35.65
N GLY A 256 14.61 -19.17 35.47
CA GLY A 256 15.28 -20.38 35.06
C GLY A 256 16.79 -20.28 35.15
N ASN A 257 17.45 -21.26 34.55
CA ASN A 257 18.92 -21.36 34.52
C ASN A 257 19.57 -20.10 33.91
N THR A 258 19.01 -19.57 32.83
CA THR A 258 19.60 -18.48 32.06
C THR A 258 19.17 -17.08 32.51
N THR A 259 18.05 -16.96 33.22
CA THR A 259 17.44 -15.69 33.64
C THR A 259 16.78 -15.87 35.01
N LEU A 260 17.14 -15.08 36.02
CA LEU A 260 16.60 -15.29 37.38
C LEU A 260 15.16 -14.84 37.54
N GLY A 261 14.75 -13.80 36.81
CA GLY A 261 13.39 -13.29 36.84
C GLY A 261 13.09 -12.49 35.59
N ASN A 262 12.01 -12.86 34.92
CA ASN A 262 11.46 -12.16 33.77
C ASN A 262 9.98 -11.90 34.00
N ILE A 263 9.54 -10.77 33.46
CA ILE A 263 8.14 -10.42 33.33
C ILE A 263 7.86 -10.30 31.84
N GLY A 264 6.80 -10.96 31.38
CA GLY A 264 6.37 -10.88 29.99
C GLY A 264 4.89 -10.63 29.85
N VAL A 265 4.51 -9.97 28.77
CA VAL A 265 3.13 -9.87 28.32
C VAL A 265 2.98 -10.75 27.11
N ARG A 266 2.05 -11.71 27.18
CA ARG A 266 1.72 -12.63 26.10
C ARG A 266 0.37 -12.25 25.49
N PHE A 267 0.36 -12.08 24.17
CA PHE A 267 -0.85 -11.92 23.39
C PHE A 267 -1.18 -13.27 22.76
N LYS A 268 -2.13 -14.01 23.35
CA LYS A 268 -2.51 -15.38 22.93
C LYS A 268 -3.80 -15.36 22.12
N ASN A 269 -3.72 -15.88 20.90
CA ASN A 269 -4.84 -16.18 20.01
C ASN A 269 -5.12 -17.69 20.04
N LYS A 270 -6.10 -18.18 19.25
CA LYS A 270 -6.47 -19.62 19.24
C LYS A 270 -5.30 -20.58 19.01
N LEU A 271 -4.39 -20.23 18.09
CA LEU A 271 -3.24 -21.07 17.71
C LEU A 271 -1.89 -20.36 17.87
N PHE A 272 -1.85 -19.04 17.75
CA PHE A 272 -0.61 -18.26 17.75
C PHE A 272 -0.50 -17.42 19.01
N TYR A 273 0.72 -17.16 19.46
CA TYR A 273 0.96 -16.16 20.49
C TYR A 273 2.27 -15.42 20.25
N THR A 274 2.34 -14.20 20.76
CA THR A 274 3.58 -13.45 20.87
C THR A 274 3.85 -13.07 22.32
N ILE A 275 5.11 -13.01 22.71
CA ILE A 275 5.55 -12.61 24.05
C ILE A 275 6.50 -11.43 23.91
N LEU A 276 6.22 -10.36 24.63
CA LEU A 276 7.16 -9.27 24.89
C LEU A 276 7.61 -9.41 26.35
N GLY A 277 8.88 -9.74 26.55
CA GLY A 277 9.46 -9.98 27.87
C GLY A 277 10.54 -8.96 28.22
N LEU A 278 10.60 -8.58 29.49
CA LEU A 278 11.71 -7.86 30.10
C LEU A 278 12.29 -8.72 31.23
N GLY A 279 13.61 -8.81 31.29
CA GLY A 279 14.31 -9.74 32.17
C GLY A 279 15.60 -9.18 32.72
N THR A 280 16.18 -9.93 33.67
CA THR A 280 17.54 -9.70 34.15
C THR A 280 18.43 -10.87 33.75
N TYR A 281 19.56 -10.58 33.11
CA TYR A 281 20.57 -11.57 32.76
C TYR A 281 21.63 -11.62 33.87
N ASN A 282 21.59 -12.68 34.70
CA ASN A 282 22.52 -13.00 35.80
C ASN A 282 22.35 -12.22 37.14
N LEU A 283 22.43 -12.95 38.26
CA LEU A 283 22.65 -12.42 39.62
C LEU A 283 24.08 -12.80 40.05
N ASN A 284 24.99 -11.84 40.01
CA ASN A 284 25.98 -11.74 41.08
C ASN A 284 25.66 -10.42 41.79
N LEU A 285 25.00 -10.53 42.96
CA LEU A 285 24.54 -9.43 43.81
C LEU A 285 25.66 -8.50 44.34
N ASN A 286 26.88 -8.65 43.83
CA ASN A 286 28.03 -7.85 44.22
C ASN A 286 28.59 -6.94 43.12
N ASP A 287 28.10 -7.00 41.87
CA ASP A 287 28.34 -5.89 40.92
C ASP A 287 27.50 -6.00 39.62
N LYS A 288 26.55 -5.05 39.50
CA LYS A 288 25.99 -4.46 38.26
C LYS A 288 24.83 -5.18 37.56
N ILE A 289 23.70 -4.47 37.54
CA ILE A 289 22.41 -4.83 36.93
C ILE A 289 22.57 -4.99 35.41
N SER A 290 22.17 -6.13 34.87
CA SER A 290 22.02 -6.35 33.42
C SER A 290 20.55 -6.53 33.08
N ALA A 291 20.07 -5.80 32.07
CA ALA A 291 18.68 -5.88 31.61
C ALA A 291 18.62 -6.59 30.24
N SER A 292 17.57 -7.38 30.03
CA SER A 292 17.28 -7.98 28.74
C SER A 292 15.86 -7.67 28.28
N ALA A 293 15.70 -7.53 26.98
CA ALA A 293 14.41 -7.41 26.31
C ALA A 293 14.27 -8.58 25.33
N SER A 294 13.13 -9.27 25.37
CA SER A 294 12.87 -10.44 24.55
C SER A 294 11.57 -10.28 23.75
N TYR A 295 11.61 -10.74 22.50
CA TYR A 295 10.46 -10.89 21.65
C TYR A 295 10.37 -12.33 21.18
N ARG A 296 9.20 -12.95 21.34
CA ARG A 296 8.98 -14.35 20.97
C ARG A 296 7.70 -14.49 20.18
N ALA A 297 7.71 -15.39 19.21
CA ALA A 297 6.53 -15.78 18.44
C ALA A 297 6.45 -17.30 18.40
N GLY A 298 5.25 -17.83 18.65
CA GLY A 298 5.06 -19.26 18.80
C GLY A 298 3.65 -19.75 18.51
N LEU A 299 3.52 -21.07 18.56
CA LEU A 299 2.29 -21.83 18.37
C LEU A 299 1.88 -22.49 19.68
N SER A 300 0.60 -22.42 20.03
CA SER A 300 0.03 -23.11 21.20
C SER A 300 -1.07 -24.06 20.73
N LEU A 301 -0.94 -25.31 21.14
CA LEU A 301 -1.86 -26.40 20.87
C LEU A 301 -2.51 -26.83 22.19
N PRO A 302 -3.81 -26.57 22.39
CA PRO A 302 -4.53 -27.11 23.53
C PRO A 302 -4.72 -28.62 23.35
N VAL A 303 -4.08 -29.44 24.20
CA VAL A 303 -4.22 -30.91 24.18
C VAL A 303 -5.47 -31.32 24.97
N THR A 304 -5.69 -30.66 26.11
CA THR A 304 -6.91 -30.80 26.93
C THR A 304 -7.36 -29.41 27.40
N PRO A 305 -8.56 -29.25 27.98
CA PRO A 305 -9.01 -27.96 28.49
C PRO A 305 -8.08 -27.33 29.53
N LYS A 306 -7.25 -28.14 30.21
CA LYS A 306 -6.29 -27.67 31.23
C LYS A 306 -4.82 -27.79 30.81
N LEU A 307 -4.50 -28.57 29.78
CA LEU A 307 -3.12 -28.81 29.35
C LEU A 307 -2.92 -28.27 27.93
N SER A 308 -1.93 -27.41 27.75
CA SER A 308 -1.51 -26.94 26.43
C SER A 308 -0.02 -27.19 26.23
N ILE A 309 0.35 -27.57 25.02
CA ILE A 309 1.74 -27.65 24.58
C ILE A 309 1.97 -26.47 23.65
N SER A 310 3.08 -25.80 23.79
CA SER A 310 3.45 -24.69 22.92
C SER A 310 4.91 -24.76 22.49
N GLY A 311 5.23 -24.13 21.37
CA GLY A 311 6.60 -23.97 20.91
C GLY A 311 6.81 -22.57 20.38
N ASP A 312 7.94 -21.95 20.71
CA ASP A 312 8.26 -20.60 20.28
C ASP A 312 9.71 -20.45 19.81
N LEU A 313 9.88 -19.44 18.95
CA LEU A 313 11.15 -18.89 18.54
C LEU A 313 11.25 -17.49 19.15
N GLY A 314 12.36 -17.25 19.84
CA GLY A 314 12.60 -16.02 20.56
C GLY A 314 13.90 -15.35 20.16
N TYR A 315 13.86 -14.03 20.15
CA TYR A 315 15.01 -13.16 20.09
C TYR A 315 15.13 -12.42 21.41
N GLU A 316 16.31 -12.41 22.01
CA GLU A 316 16.60 -11.69 23.24
C GLU A 316 17.79 -10.75 23.03
N HIS A 317 17.59 -9.47 23.32
CA HIS A 317 18.61 -8.44 23.35
C HIS A 317 19.06 -8.23 24.80
N ILE A 318 20.37 -8.27 25.04
CA ILE A 318 20.94 -8.17 26.38
C ILE A 318 21.88 -6.96 26.41
N GLU A 319 21.59 -5.99 27.28
CA GLU A 319 22.48 -4.87 27.57
C GLU A 319 23.11 -5.01 28.95
N THR A 320 24.44 -5.03 28.98
CA THR A 320 25.23 -5.04 30.21
C THR A 320 25.70 -3.62 30.48
N PHE A 321 25.07 -2.93 31.44
CA PHE A 321 25.39 -1.54 31.76
C PHE A 321 26.79 -1.43 32.42
N LYS A 322 27.73 -0.80 31.70
CA LYS A 322 29.11 -0.40 32.10
C LYS A 322 29.92 -1.44 32.91
N ASN A 323 30.62 -2.30 32.18
CA ASN A 323 31.80 -2.99 32.71
C ASN A 323 33.05 -2.09 32.59
N LYS A 324 33.74 -1.78 33.70
CA LYS A 324 34.99 -0.99 33.72
C LYS A 324 36.25 -1.87 33.78
N ASN A 325 36.12 -3.18 33.98
CA ASN A 325 37.23 -4.14 33.94
C ASN A 325 36.88 -5.29 32.98
N GLU A 326 37.58 -5.31 31.85
CA GLU A 326 37.84 -6.34 30.83
C GLU A 326 36.81 -7.46 30.47
N VAL A 327 36.86 -7.80 29.16
CA VAL A 327 36.44 -9.03 28.46
C VAL A 327 34.99 -9.16 27.92
N ILE A 328 33.94 -8.62 28.53
CA ILE A 328 32.55 -8.81 28.00
C ILE A 328 32.09 -7.60 27.16
N SER A 329 31.71 -7.86 25.91
CA SER A 329 31.18 -6.82 25.00
C SER A 329 29.85 -6.26 25.49
N LYS A 330 29.64 -4.95 25.33
CA LYS A 330 28.51 -4.18 25.88
C LYS A 330 27.11 -4.61 25.42
N ARG A 331 26.98 -5.42 24.35
CA ARG A 331 25.71 -5.84 23.73
C ARG A 331 25.81 -7.27 23.20
N LEU A 332 24.84 -8.11 23.55
CA LEU A 332 24.70 -9.50 23.09
C LEU A 332 23.29 -9.72 22.53
N TYR A 333 23.13 -10.69 21.64
CA TYR A 333 21.82 -11.20 21.28
C TYR A 333 21.78 -12.73 21.38
N ALA A 334 20.62 -13.26 21.77
CA ALA A 334 20.36 -14.70 21.82
C ALA A 334 19.17 -15.06 20.94
N LEU A 335 19.36 -16.06 20.09
CA LEU A 335 18.26 -16.75 19.40
C LEU A 335 17.91 -18.00 20.20
N GLN A 336 16.64 -18.18 20.50
CA GLN A 336 16.19 -19.23 21.40
C GLN A 336 15.04 -20.00 20.77
N THR A 337 15.11 -21.33 20.84
CA THR A 337 14.02 -22.24 20.49
C THR A 337 13.50 -22.86 21.78
N ARG A 338 12.19 -22.88 21.98
CA ARG A 338 11.56 -23.36 23.21
C ARG A 338 10.37 -24.24 22.92
N ILE A 339 10.17 -25.22 23.78
CA ILE A 339 8.97 -26.02 23.91
C ILE A 339 8.47 -25.82 25.33
N ASN A 340 7.20 -25.46 25.47
CA ASN A 340 6.57 -25.21 26.76
C ASN A 340 5.41 -26.19 26.97
N VAL A 341 5.25 -26.62 28.21
CA VAL A 341 4.10 -27.36 28.69
C VAL A 341 3.40 -26.48 29.72
N GLU A 342 2.13 -26.18 29.48
CA GLU A 342 1.31 -25.27 30.26
C GLU A 342 0.17 -26.05 30.92
N TYR A 343 -0.01 -25.87 32.22
CA TYR A 343 -1.11 -26.44 32.98
C TYR A 343 -1.93 -25.35 33.66
N GLN A 344 -3.22 -25.27 33.34
CA GLN A 344 -4.15 -24.31 33.91
C GLN A 344 -4.71 -24.85 35.23
N ILE A 345 -4.34 -24.21 36.35
CA ILE A 345 -4.76 -24.60 37.70
C ILE A 345 -6.16 -24.06 37.98
N THR A 346 -6.37 -22.76 37.71
CA THR A 346 -7.66 -22.08 37.86
C THR A 346 -7.95 -21.22 36.63
N GLU A 347 -9.13 -20.60 36.57
CA GLU A 347 -9.47 -19.65 35.49
C GLU A 347 -8.54 -18.43 35.44
N LYS A 348 -7.85 -18.10 36.55
CA LYS A 348 -6.98 -16.91 36.68
C LYS A 348 -5.49 -17.22 36.81
N LEU A 349 -5.12 -18.49 37.02
CA LEU A 349 -3.74 -18.91 37.30
C LEU A 349 -3.39 -20.18 36.53
N GLY A 350 -2.28 -20.14 35.81
CA GLY A 350 -1.63 -21.30 35.21
C GLY A 350 -0.17 -21.38 35.61
N VAL A 351 0.42 -22.56 35.42
CA VAL A 351 1.85 -22.80 35.55
C VAL A 351 2.39 -23.29 34.22
N PHE A 352 3.65 -22.99 33.93
CA PHE A 352 4.31 -23.54 32.77
C PHE A 352 5.74 -23.97 33.08
N ALA A 353 6.19 -24.97 32.34
CA ALA A 353 7.56 -25.44 32.32
C ALA A 353 8.05 -25.43 30.88
N THR A 354 9.26 -24.92 30.69
CA THR A 354 9.86 -24.69 29.37
C THR A 354 11.20 -25.39 29.30
N GLY A 355 11.39 -26.14 28.21
CA GLY A 355 12.68 -26.68 27.80
C GLY A 355 13.07 -26.10 26.46
N GLY A 356 14.33 -25.70 26.29
CA GLY A 356 14.77 -25.07 25.05
C GLY A 356 16.27 -25.02 24.87
N TYR A 357 16.68 -24.39 23.78
CA TYR A 357 18.07 -24.19 23.43
C TYR A 357 18.30 -22.75 22.99
N GLY A 358 19.35 -22.13 23.52
CA GLY A 358 19.75 -20.76 23.19
C GLY A 358 21.12 -20.70 22.54
N TRP A 359 21.24 -19.94 21.46
CA TRP A 359 22.51 -19.55 20.84
C TRP A 359 22.76 -18.08 21.09
N THR A 360 23.74 -17.77 21.93
CA THR A 360 24.13 -16.37 22.23
C THR A 360 25.32 -15.98 21.36
N ARG A 361 25.20 -14.83 20.68
CA ARG A 361 26.22 -14.30 19.77
C ARG A 361 26.57 -12.85 20.11
N TYR A 362 27.79 -12.48 19.79
CA TYR A 362 28.25 -11.10 19.83
C TYR A 362 27.76 -10.32 18.61
N TYR A 363 27.47 -9.04 18.79
CA TYR A 363 27.15 -8.15 17.66
C TYR A 363 28.35 -7.86 16.75
N ASN A 364 29.56 -7.77 17.30
CA ASN A 364 30.76 -7.28 16.58
C ASN A 364 31.83 -8.35 16.31
N LYS A 365 31.58 -9.63 16.62
CA LYS A 365 32.56 -10.71 16.40
C LYS A 365 31.85 -11.97 15.91
N SER A 366 32.38 -12.61 14.86
CA SER A 366 31.84 -13.85 14.26
C SER A 366 32.01 -15.13 15.11
N HIS A 367 32.27 -15.00 16.42
CA HIS A 367 32.38 -16.13 17.34
C HIS A 367 31.10 -16.29 18.16
N ASN A 368 30.63 -17.54 18.30
CA ASN A 368 29.54 -17.88 19.22
C ASN A 368 30.03 -17.67 20.67
N PHE A 369 29.27 -16.95 21.49
CA PHE A 369 29.62 -16.69 22.88
C PHE A 369 29.31 -17.90 23.76
N ASP A 370 28.12 -18.47 23.60
CA ASP A 370 27.68 -19.61 24.40
C ASP A 370 26.51 -20.36 23.73
N LYS A 371 26.39 -21.64 24.08
CA LYS A 371 25.33 -22.57 23.69
C LYS A 371 24.75 -23.14 24.98
N LYS A 372 23.57 -22.70 25.39
CA LYS A 372 22.96 -23.12 26.66
C LYS A 372 21.62 -23.81 26.48
N THR A 373 21.41 -24.86 27.26
CA THR A 373 20.09 -25.42 27.51
C THR A 373 19.30 -24.45 28.37
N ILE A 374 18.05 -24.20 27.97
CA ILE A 374 17.13 -23.33 28.69
C ILE A 374 16.15 -24.23 29.43
N VAL A 375 16.10 -24.06 30.74
CA VAL A 375 15.06 -24.65 31.59
C VAL A 375 14.48 -23.51 32.39
N GLU A 376 13.19 -23.25 32.18
CA GLU A 376 12.46 -22.17 32.83
C GLU A 376 11.14 -22.70 33.39
N VAL A 377 10.71 -22.13 34.50
CA VAL A 377 9.41 -22.37 35.12
C VAL A 377 8.77 -21.05 35.47
N GLY A 378 7.45 -20.98 35.39
CA GLY A 378 6.76 -19.72 35.65
C GLY A 378 5.26 -19.85 35.86
N LEU A 379 4.69 -18.70 36.19
CA LEU A 379 3.27 -18.48 36.39
C LEU A 379 2.68 -17.73 35.20
N ILE A 380 1.46 -18.09 34.85
CA ILE A 380 0.61 -17.41 33.88
C ILE A 380 -0.56 -16.79 34.65
N LEU A 381 -0.69 -15.48 34.54
CA LEU A 381 -1.79 -14.70 35.11
C LEU A 381 -2.70 -14.26 33.95
N PHE A 382 -3.99 -14.55 34.06
CA PHE A 382 -4.99 -14.32 33.00
C PHE A 382 -5.76 -13.03 33.17
#